data_AF-A0A202DCZ1-F1
#
_entry.id   AF-A0A202DCZ1-F1
#
_cell.length_a   1.000
_cell.length_b   1.000
_cell.length_c   1.000
_cell.angle_alpha   90.00
_cell.angle_beta   90.00
_cell.angle_gamma   90.00
#
_symmetry.space_group_name_H-M   'P 1'
#
loop_
_entity.id
_entity.type
_entity.pdbx_description
1 polymer ?
#
loop_
_entity_poly.entity_id
_entity_poly.type
_entity_poly.pdbx_seq_one_letter_code
_entity_poly.pdbx_strand_id
1 'polypeptide(L)' 'MTKSAMPRLLMLNANHPFIFLIREKSTGSILFMGRINDPR' A
#
# COMPACT_ATOMS: atom_id res chain seq x y z
N MET A 1 -30.11 19.45 -1.36
CA MET A 1 -29.78 18.09 -0.88
C MET A 1 -28.75 17.49 -1.81
N THR A 2 -27.46 17.55 -1.48
CA THR A 2 -26.38 16.97 -2.29
C THR A 2 -26.30 15.48 -2.00
N LYS A 3 -26.57 14.65 -3.03
CA LYS A 3 -26.46 13.20 -2.96
C LYS A 3 -25.00 12.86 -2.70
N SER A 4 -24.67 12.40 -1.49
CA SER A 4 -23.33 11.90 -1.17
C SER A 4 -22.96 10.80 -2.16
N ALA A 5 -21.92 11.02 -2.96
CA ALA A 5 -21.41 9.99 -3.85
C ALA A 5 -20.89 8.84 -3.00
N MET A 6 -21.37 7.61 -3.25
CA MET A 6 -20.87 6.44 -2.55
C MET A 6 -19.35 6.36 -2.74
N PRO A 7 -18.56 6.24 -1.65
CA PRO A 7 -17.12 6.17 -1.78
C PRO A 7 -16.75 4.95 -2.62
N ARG A 8 -16.04 5.18 -3.73
CA ARG A 8 -15.47 4.09 -4.53
C ARG A 8 -14.42 3.41 -3.66
N LEU A 9 -14.68 2.15 -3.28
CA LEU A 9 -13.70 1.34 -2.58
C LEU A 9 -12.48 1.16 -3.47
N LEU A 10 -11.32 1.65 -3.02
CA LEU A 10 -10.05 1.39 -3.67
C LEU A 10 -9.60 -0.02 -3.28
N MET A 11 -9.62 -0.94 -4.24
CA MET A 11 -9.11 -2.30 -4.04
C MET A 11 -7.63 -2.35 -4.42
N LEU A 12 -6.77 -2.71 -3.46
CA LEU A 12 -5.37 -3.00 -3.72
C LEU A 12 -5.23 -4.48 -4.10
N ASN A 13 -4.77 -4.76 -5.32
CA ASN A 13 -4.53 -6.12 -5.79
C ASN A 13 -3.03 -6.36 -6.00
N ALA A 14 -2.35 -6.88 -4.97
CA ALA A 14 -0.91 -7.16 -4.97
C ALA A 14 -0.56 -8.49 -5.67
N ASN A 15 -1.17 -8.76 -6.82
CA ASN A 15 -1.00 -9.98 -7.62
C ASN A 15 0.04 -9.85 -8.76
N HIS A 16 0.87 -8.82 -8.71
CA HIS A 16 1.92 -8.49 -9.67
C HIS A 16 3.05 -7.75 -8.94
N PRO A 17 4.21 -7.50 -9.56
CA PRO A 17 5.34 -6.92 -8.85
C PRO A 17 5.03 -5.60 -8.13
N PHE A 18 5.44 -5.51 -6.87
CA PHE A 18 5.19 -4.36 -6.00
C PHE A 18 6.40 -4.02 -5.13
N ILE A 19 6.42 -2.79 -4.62
CA ILE A 19 7.41 -2.31 -3.65
C ILE A 19 6.79 -2.36 -2.26
N PHE A 20 7.57 -2.75 -1.26
CA PHE A 20 7.14 -2.70 0.14
C PHE A 20 8.14 -1.89 0.99
N LEU A 21 7.61 -1.35 2.08
CA LEU A 21 8.34 -0.58 3.08
C LEU A 21 7.83 -0.99 4.45
N ILE A 22 8.74 -1.29 5.37
CA ILE A 22 8.44 -1.42 6.79
C ILE A 22 9.12 -0.24 7.46
N ARG A 23 8.34 0.62 8.14
CA ARG A 23 8.83 1.85 8.75
C ARG A 23 8.39 1.97 10.20
N GLU A 24 9.28 2.50 11.02
CA GLU A 24 8.93 3.06 12.32
C GLU A 24 8.19 4.40 12.05
N LYS A 25 7.09 4.65 12.78
CA LYS A 25 6.19 5.78 12.47
C LYS A 25 6.62 7.10 13.12
N SER A 26 7.21 7.08 14.31
CA SER A 26 7.53 8.27 15.09
C SER A 26 8.81 8.99 14.65
N THR A 27 9.88 8.23 14.38
CA THR A 27 11.15 8.67 13.79
C THR A 27 11.09 8.71 12.27
N GLY A 28 10.16 7.95 11.67
CA GLY A 28 10.02 7.85 10.22
C GLY A 28 11.08 6.97 9.57
N SER A 29 11.93 6.28 10.35
CA SER A 29 12.99 5.41 9.85
C SER A 29 12.42 4.25 9.04
N ILE A 30 13.00 4.00 7.87
CA ILE A 30 12.73 2.81 7.07
C ILE A 30 13.58 1.67 7.65
N LEU A 31 12.90 0.65 8.17
CA LEU A 31 13.54 -0.52 8.75
C LEU A 31 13.86 -1.55 7.66
N PHE A 32 12.95 -1.71 6.70
CA PHE A 32 13.11 -2.59 5.55
C PHE A 32 12.48 -1.96 4.31
N MET A 33 13.07 -2.19 3.15
CA MET A 33 12.55 -1.78 1.85
C MET A 33 12.93 -2.83 0.82
N GLY A 34 12.03 -3.07 -0.13
CA GLY A 34 12.34 -3.96 -1.24
C GLY A 34 11.26 -3.97 -2.31
N ARG A 35 11.53 -4.76 -3.35
CA ARG A 35 10.60 -5.05 -4.44
C ARG A 35 10.39 -6.55 -4.50
N ILE A 36 9.13 -6.98 -4.55
CA ILE A 36 8.77 -8.38 -4.82
C ILE A 36 8.44 -8.49 -6.30
N ASN A 37 9.20 -9.33 -7.01
CA ASN A 37 8.99 -9.62 -8.44
C ASN A 37 8.42 -11.03 -8.67
N ASP A 38 8.81 -11.98 -7.83
CA ASP A 38 8.38 -13.39 -7.87
C ASP A 38 8.28 -13.91 -6.42
N PRO A 39 7.08 -14.03 -5.84
CA PRO A 39 6.88 -14.53 -4.49
C PRO A 39 6.90 -16.08 -4.49
N ARG A 40 8.03 -16.67 -4.10
CA ARG A 40 8.19 -18.11 -3.87
C ARG A 40 8.61 -18.39 -2.44
#